data_AF-Q9GQ05-F1
#
_entry.id   AF-Q9GQ05-F1
#
_cell.length_a   1.000
_cell.length_b   1.000
_cell.length_c   1.000
_cell.angle_alpha   90.00
_cell.angle_beta   90.00
_cell.angle_gamma   90.00
#
_symmetry.space_group_name_H-M   'P 1'
#
loop_
_entity.id
_entity.type
_entity.pdbx_description
1 polymer ?
#
loop_
_entity_poly.entity_id
_entity_poly.type
_entity_poly.pdbx_seq_one_letter_code
_entity_poly.pdbx_strand_id
1 'polypeptide(L)'
;GIIWGFLTAFVTRLTSQVRVIEPIFVFVMAYLAYLNAEIFHLSGILSITFCGITMKNYVEQNISSKSHTTIKYAMKMLASSSETVIFMFLGVSTIQSTHDWNTWFVILTILFCSVYRILGVLIFSAVCNRFRVKKIAFVDKFVMSYGGLRGAVAFALVITIDPHHIPLQPMFLTATIAMVY
;
A
#
# COMPACT_ATOMS: atom_id res chain seq x y z
N GLY A 1 4.50 -12.12 -8.09
CA GLY A 1 3.40 -12.15 -7.10
C GLY A 1 2.63 -13.46 -7.12
N ILE A 2 1.68 -13.63 -8.03
CA ILE A 2 0.69 -14.73 -8.02
C ILE A 2 1.31 -16.14 -7.97
N ILE A 3 2.36 -16.40 -8.78
CA ILE A 3 3.07 -17.68 -8.81
C ILE A 3 3.63 -18.04 -7.43
N TRP A 4 4.29 -17.08 -6.76
CA TRP A 4 4.82 -17.25 -5.41
C TRP A 4 3.73 -17.47 -4.37
N GLY A 5 2.56 -16.86 -4.53
CA GLY A 5 1.41 -17.10 -3.68
C GLY A 5 0.88 -18.53 -3.78
N PHE A 6 0.74 -19.05 -4.99
CA PHE A 6 0.36 -20.46 -5.20
C PHE A 6 1.42 -21.43 -4.70
N LEU A 7 2.70 -21.12 -4.91
CA LEU A 7 3.81 -21.95 -4.44
C LEU A 7 3.85 -21.98 -2.91
N THR A 8 3.57 -20.85 -2.25
CA THR A 8 3.41 -20.79 -0.79
C THR A 8 2.26 -21.67 -0.33
N ALA A 9 1.09 -21.58 -0.97
CA ALA A 9 -0.06 -22.43 -0.63
C ALA A 9 0.25 -23.92 -0.77
N PHE A 10 1.00 -24.30 -1.80
CA PHE A 10 1.45 -25.68 -2.00
C PHE A 10 2.43 -26.14 -0.92
N VAL A 11 3.44 -25.32 -0.59
CA VAL A 11 4.41 -25.60 0.48
C VAL A 11 3.73 -25.73 1.84
N THR A 12 2.83 -24.80 2.18
CA THR A 12 2.08 -24.84 3.45
C THR A 12 1.22 -26.10 3.59
N ARG A 13 0.69 -26.62 2.46
CA ARG A 13 -0.06 -27.88 2.46
C ARG A 13 0.83 -29.10 2.78
N LEU A 14 2.08 -29.09 2.31
CA LEU A 14 3.04 -30.18 2.56
C LEU A 14 3.64 -30.11 3.97
N THR A 15 3.77 -28.92 4.56
CA THR A 15 4.37 -28.69 5.88
C THR A 15 3.34 -28.74 7.03
N SER A 16 2.26 -29.53 6.91
CA SER A 16 1.20 -29.62 7.93
C SER A 16 1.66 -30.21 9.28
N GLN A 17 2.84 -30.83 9.34
CA GLN A 17 3.35 -31.51 10.55
C GLN A 17 4.01 -30.55 11.56
N VAL A 18 4.48 -29.36 11.14
CA VAL A 18 5.25 -28.44 12.01
C VAL A 18 4.62 -27.04 12.07
N ARG A 19 3.58 -26.91 12.91
CA ARG A 19 2.73 -25.70 12.99
C ARG A 19 3.46 -24.42 13.41
N VAL A 20 4.58 -24.54 14.12
CA VAL A 20 5.35 -23.38 14.62
C VAL A 20 6.05 -22.63 13.48
N ILE A 21 6.36 -23.30 12.36
CA ILE A 21 7.13 -22.73 11.25
C ILE A 21 6.22 -22.10 10.19
N GLU A 22 4.91 -22.41 10.19
CA GLU A 22 3.93 -21.89 9.23
C GLU A 22 3.98 -20.36 9.07
N PRO A 23 4.02 -19.54 10.15
CA PRO A 23 4.10 -18.09 10.01
C PRO A 23 5.38 -17.62 9.31
N ILE A 24 6.51 -18.24 9.63
CA ILE A 24 7.82 -17.87 9.10
C ILE A 24 7.85 -18.08 7.59
N PHE A 25 7.29 -19.19 7.10
CA PHE A 25 7.19 -19.45 5.66
C PHE A 25 6.37 -18.37 4.94
N VAL A 26 5.27 -17.89 5.53
CA VAL A 26 4.46 -16.83 4.90
C VAL A 26 5.28 -15.54 4.72
N PHE A 27 6.07 -15.14 5.72
CA PHE A 27 6.93 -13.96 5.63
C PHE A 27 8.07 -14.13 4.62
N VAL A 28 8.78 -15.27 4.69
CA VAL A 28 9.93 -15.54 3.81
C VAL A 28 9.49 -15.61 2.34
N MET A 29 8.39 -16.29 2.05
CA MET A 29 7.91 -16.42 0.66
C MET A 29 7.38 -15.10 0.11
N ALA A 30 6.76 -14.26 0.94
CA ALA A 30 6.38 -12.91 0.54
C ALA A 30 7.62 -12.05 0.21
N TYR A 31 8.68 -12.16 1.00
CA TYR A 31 9.93 -11.45 0.75
C TYR A 31 10.69 -11.97 -0.49
N LEU A 32 10.70 -13.28 -0.72
CA LEU A 32 11.24 -13.86 -1.96
C LEU A 32 10.48 -13.37 -3.20
N ALA A 33 9.15 -13.21 -3.11
CA ALA A 33 8.35 -12.67 -4.21
C ALA A 33 8.71 -11.20 -4.53
N TYR A 34 9.14 -10.43 -3.52
CA TYR A 34 9.66 -9.07 -3.68
C TYR A 34 11.04 -9.10 -4.35
N LEU A 35 12.00 -9.85 -3.80
CA LEU A 35 13.37 -9.91 -4.32
C LEU A 35 13.43 -10.41 -5.77
N ASN A 36 12.66 -11.44 -6.11
CA ASN A 36 12.60 -11.92 -7.49
C ASN A 36 12.07 -10.84 -8.43
N ALA A 37 11.05 -10.08 -8.02
CA ALA A 37 10.53 -9.00 -8.87
C ALA A 37 11.57 -7.90 -9.09
N GLU A 38 12.35 -7.53 -8.06
CA GLU A 38 13.44 -6.57 -8.19
C GLU A 38 14.56 -7.06 -9.13
N ILE A 39 14.93 -8.34 -9.06
CA ILE A 39 15.94 -8.95 -9.97
C ILE A 39 15.48 -8.87 -11.44
N PHE A 40 14.17 -9.01 -11.69
CA PHE A 40 13.60 -8.87 -13.03
C PHE A 40 13.28 -7.42 -13.41
N HIS A 41 13.70 -6.43 -12.62
CA HIS A 41 13.37 -5.01 -12.82
C HIS A 41 11.86 -4.72 -12.92
N LEU A 42 11.03 -5.55 -12.26
CA LEU A 42 9.59 -5.37 -12.14
C LEU A 42 9.25 -4.73 -10.78
N SER A 43 8.03 -4.21 -10.63
CA SER A 43 7.61 -3.60 -9.36
C SER A 43 7.54 -4.64 -8.22
N GLY A 44 8.50 -4.59 -7.29
CA GLY A 44 8.53 -5.42 -6.09
C GLY A 44 7.31 -5.22 -5.19
N ILE A 45 6.89 -3.97 -5.02
CA ILE A 45 5.73 -3.58 -4.17
C ILE A 45 4.43 -4.19 -4.72
N LEU A 46 4.22 -4.16 -6.04
CA LEU A 46 3.06 -4.81 -6.65
C LEU A 46 3.18 -6.34 -6.57
N SER A 47 4.38 -6.90 -6.72
CA SER A 47 4.59 -8.34 -6.61
C SER A 47 4.21 -8.90 -5.23
N ILE A 48 4.67 -8.25 -4.15
CA ILE A 48 4.38 -8.69 -2.77
C ILE A 48 2.90 -8.49 -2.40
N THR A 49 2.26 -7.42 -2.88
CA THR A 49 0.81 -7.19 -2.64
C THR A 49 -0.05 -8.25 -3.31
N PHE A 50 0.19 -8.57 -4.59
CA PHE A 50 -0.51 -9.67 -5.25
C PHE A 50 -0.23 -11.02 -4.58
N CYS A 51 1.00 -11.25 -4.13
CA CYS A 51 1.36 -12.44 -3.35
C CYS A 51 0.50 -12.54 -2.08
N GLY A 52 0.39 -11.45 -1.30
CA GLY A 52 -0.45 -11.40 -0.10
C GLY A 52 -1.94 -11.62 -0.37
N ILE A 53 -2.48 -11.05 -1.45
CA ILE A 53 -3.90 -11.26 -1.86
C ILE A 53 -4.15 -12.74 -2.16
N THR A 54 -3.24 -13.40 -2.86
CA THR A 54 -3.35 -14.83 -3.15
C THR A 54 -3.19 -15.68 -1.88
N MET A 55 -2.21 -15.37 -1.02
CA MET A 55 -2.01 -16.09 0.24
C MET A 55 -3.24 -16.00 1.14
N LYS A 56 -3.93 -14.86 1.18
CA LYS A 56 -5.15 -14.73 1.98
C LYS A 56 -6.21 -15.78 1.64
N ASN A 57 -6.45 -16.08 0.37
CA ASN A 57 -7.50 -17.05 0.01
C ASN A 57 -7.05 -18.50 0.17
N TYR A 58 -5.79 -18.82 -0.17
CA TYR A 58 -5.32 -20.20 -0.22
C TYR A 58 -4.59 -20.66 1.05
N VAL A 59 -3.81 -19.78 1.67
CA VAL A 59 -3.01 -20.10 2.85
C VAL A 59 -3.85 -20.01 4.13
N GLU A 60 -4.83 -19.10 4.20
CA GLU A 60 -5.75 -18.98 5.35
C GLU A 60 -6.57 -20.28 5.56
N GLN A 61 -6.89 -21.00 4.48
CA GLN A 61 -7.59 -22.28 4.56
C GLN A 61 -6.68 -23.46 4.95
N ASN A 62 -5.38 -23.38 4.65
CA ASN A 62 -4.42 -24.45 4.92
C ASN A 62 -3.81 -24.37 6.33
N ILE A 63 -3.84 -23.19 6.97
CA ILE A 63 -3.18 -22.91 8.24
C ILE A 63 -4.11 -23.16 9.45
N SER A 64 -3.54 -23.60 10.57
CA SER A 64 -4.26 -23.76 11.84
C SER A 64 -4.74 -22.41 12.41
N SER A 65 -5.89 -22.39 13.10
CA SER A 65 -6.45 -21.18 13.72
C SER A 65 -5.49 -20.44 14.67
N LYS A 66 -4.62 -21.19 15.37
CA LYS A 66 -3.57 -20.62 16.24
C LYS A 66 -2.53 -19.83 15.42
N SER A 67 -1.99 -20.43 14.37
CA SER A 67 -1.01 -19.82 13.46
C SER A 67 -1.60 -18.64 12.70
N HIS A 68 -2.84 -18.74 12.24
CA HIS A 68 -3.54 -17.63 11.56
C HIS A 68 -3.64 -16.39 12.46
N THR A 69 -3.98 -16.60 13.73
CA THR A 69 -4.07 -15.52 14.73
C THR A 69 -2.70 -14.86 14.94
N THR A 70 -1.63 -15.65 15.07
CA THR A 70 -0.25 -15.15 15.19
C THR A 70 0.16 -14.33 13.99
N ILE A 71 -0.07 -14.80 12.75
CA ILE A 71 0.26 -14.06 11.52
C ILE A 71 -0.52 -12.74 11.47
N LYS A 72 -1.82 -12.77 11.79
CA LYS A 72 -2.67 -11.57 11.76
C LYS A 72 -2.18 -10.51 12.74
N TYR A 73 -1.89 -10.89 13.98
CA TYR A 73 -1.38 -9.94 14.98
C TYR A 73 0.04 -9.47 14.66
N ALA A 74 0.93 -10.36 14.22
CA ALA A 74 2.27 -9.98 13.80
C ALA A 74 2.24 -8.97 12.63
N MET A 75 1.45 -9.24 11.59
CA MET A 75 1.27 -8.30 10.47
C MET A 75 0.66 -6.98 10.91
N LYS A 76 -0.32 -7.00 11.83
CA LYS A 76 -0.93 -5.77 12.36
C LYS A 76 0.07 -4.95 13.19
N MET A 77 0.89 -5.60 14.01
CA MET A 77 1.95 -4.96 14.79
C MET A 77 3.01 -4.35 13.88
N LEU A 78 3.51 -5.11 12.90
CA LEU A 78 4.50 -4.62 11.92
C LEU A 78 3.96 -3.45 11.10
N ALA A 79 2.73 -3.54 10.61
CA ALA A 79 2.08 -2.46 9.88
C ALA A 79 1.94 -1.20 10.75
N SER A 80 1.53 -1.36 12.01
CA SER A 80 1.42 -0.23 12.94
C SER A 80 2.78 0.40 13.24
N SER A 81 3.83 -0.40 13.44
CA SER A 81 5.18 0.13 13.65
C SER A 81 5.69 0.87 12.41
N SER A 82 5.49 0.31 11.21
CA SER A 82 5.91 0.96 9.96
C SER A 82 5.14 2.26 9.72
N GLU A 83 3.85 2.30 10.03
CA GLU A 83 3.03 3.53 9.94
C GLU A 83 3.59 4.63 10.86
N THR A 84 3.95 4.31 12.11
CA THR A 84 4.56 5.28 13.04
C THR A 84 5.93 5.79 12.56
N VAL A 85 6.76 4.92 11.97
CA VAL A 85 8.07 5.30 11.42
C VAL A 85 7.91 6.25 10.24
N ILE A 86 6.98 5.98 9.32
CA ILE A 86 6.73 6.87 8.17
C ILE A 86 6.24 8.25 8.66
N PHE A 87 5.34 8.29 9.64
CA PHE A 87 4.87 9.56 10.20
C PHE A 87 5.97 10.32 10.93
N MET A 88 6.88 9.63 11.63
CA MET A 88 8.06 10.26 12.23
C MET A 88 8.95 10.90 11.16
N PHE A 89 9.24 10.20 10.06
CA PHE A 89 10.02 10.75 8.95
C PHE A 89 9.34 11.93 8.27
N LEU A 90 8.01 11.87 8.10
CA LEU A 90 7.22 12.98 7.57
C LEU A 90 7.37 14.23 8.45
N GLY A 91 7.29 14.09 9.78
CA GLY A 91 7.53 15.18 10.72
C GLY A 91 8.93 15.78 10.61
N VAL A 92 9.98 14.95 10.55
CA VAL A 92 11.36 15.42 10.40
C VAL A 92 11.58 16.14 9.05
N SER A 93 11.04 15.60 7.95
CA SER A 93 11.17 16.19 6.62
C SER A 93 10.52 17.58 6.51
N THR A 94 9.46 17.82 7.28
CA THR A 94 8.77 19.11 7.34
C THR A 94 9.66 20.20 7.98
N ILE A 95 10.54 19.83 8.90
CA ILE A 95 11.40 20.78 9.62
C ILE A 95 12.71 21.04 8.85
N GLN A 96 13.27 20.02 8.19
CA GLN A 96 14.60 20.10 7.59
C GLN A 96 14.64 20.59 6.14
N SER A 97 13.55 20.45 5.37
CA SER A 97 13.59 20.73 3.92
C SER A 97 13.71 22.23 3.64
N THR A 98 14.57 22.63 2.69
CA THR A 98 14.56 23.98 2.11
C THR A 98 13.33 24.10 1.21
N HIS A 99 12.28 24.76 1.70
CA HIS A 99 11.00 24.83 1.01
C HIS A 99 11.04 25.92 -0.07
N ASP A 100 11.21 25.55 -1.33
CA ASP A 100 10.88 26.43 -2.45
C ASP A 100 9.36 26.48 -2.59
N TRP A 101 8.75 27.42 -1.87
CA TRP A 101 7.31 27.53 -1.73
C TRP A 101 6.68 28.24 -2.93
N ASN A 102 6.00 27.48 -3.78
CA ASN A 102 5.08 28.04 -4.77
C ASN A 102 3.63 27.78 -4.35
N THR A 103 3.01 28.78 -3.73
CA THR A 103 1.65 28.70 -3.17
C THR A 103 0.61 28.36 -4.23
N TRP A 104 0.77 28.92 -5.43
CA TRP A 104 -0.16 28.69 -6.53
C TRP A 104 -0.13 27.22 -6.98
N PHE A 105 1.07 26.65 -7.12
CA PHE A 105 1.22 25.25 -7.51
C PHE A 105 0.63 24.27 -6.49
N VAL A 106 0.87 24.51 -5.19
CA VAL A 106 0.35 23.65 -4.13
C VAL A 106 -1.18 23.66 -4.12
N ILE A 107 -1.81 24.84 -4.16
CA ILE A 107 -3.27 24.97 -4.17
C ILE A 107 -3.89 24.31 -5.40
N LEU A 108 -3.29 24.53 -6.58
CA LEU A 108 -3.76 23.96 -7.83
C LEU A 108 -3.67 22.42 -7.80
N THR A 109 -2.59 21.88 -7.23
CA THR A 109 -2.38 20.43 -7.10
C THR A 109 -3.40 19.80 -6.15
N ILE A 110 -3.69 20.45 -5.01
CA ILE A 110 -4.72 20.00 -4.07
C ILE A 110 -6.09 19.96 -4.74
N LEU A 111 -6.45 21.03 -5.46
CA LEU A 111 -7.73 21.13 -6.15
C LEU A 111 -7.86 20.07 -7.24
N PHE A 112 -6.86 19.94 -8.12
CA PHE A 112 -6.90 18.95 -9.20
C PHE A 112 -6.90 17.51 -8.68
N CYS A 113 -6.11 17.21 -7.63
CA CYS A 113 -6.10 15.87 -7.04
C CYS A 113 -7.46 15.53 -6.42
N SER A 114 -8.08 16.49 -5.72
CA SER A 114 -9.42 16.32 -5.12
C SER A 114 -10.51 16.10 -6.19
N VAL A 115 -10.51 16.91 -7.25
CA VAL A 115 -11.46 16.78 -8.37
C VAL A 115 -11.28 15.45 -9.10
N TYR A 116 -10.04 15.10 -9.46
CA TYR A 116 -9.74 13.84 -10.14
C TYR A 116 -10.17 12.64 -9.30
N ARG A 117 -10.01 12.73 -7.97
CA ARG A 117 -10.42 11.68 -7.04
C ARG A 117 -11.94 11.53 -6.96
N ILE A 118 -12.68 12.62 -6.83
CA ILE A 118 -14.15 12.58 -6.83
C ILE A 118 -14.66 11.97 -8.15
N LEU A 119 -14.13 12.43 -9.28
CA LEU A 119 -14.47 11.89 -10.60
C LEU A 119 -14.11 10.41 -10.72
N GLY A 120 -12.92 10.01 -10.28
CA GLY A 120 -12.46 8.62 -10.29
C GLY A 120 -13.37 7.70 -9.48
N VAL A 121 -13.74 8.09 -8.25
CA VAL A 121 -14.68 7.33 -7.41
C VAL A 121 -16.05 7.23 -8.07
N LEU A 122 -16.56 8.31 -8.67
CA LEU A 122 -17.85 8.31 -9.36
C LEU A 122 -17.85 7.41 -10.60
N ILE A 123 -16.81 7.49 -11.43
CA ILE A 123 -16.65 6.67 -12.65
C ILE A 123 -16.50 5.19 -12.27
N PHE A 124 -15.58 4.85 -11.35
CA PHE A 124 -15.41 3.46 -10.90
C PHE A 124 -16.67 2.93 -10.22
N SER A 125 -17.33 3.75 -9.40
CA SER A 125 -18.61 3.37 -8.79
C SER A 125 -19.69 3.12 -9.85
N ALA A 126 -19.76 3.92 -10.91
CA ALA A 126 -20.71 3.73 -12.00
C ALA A 126 -20.45 2.43 -12.77
N VAL A 127 -19.19 2.12 -13.08
CA VAL A 127 -18.79 0.86 -13.73
C VAL A 127 -19.13 -0.33 -12.83
N CYS A 128 -18.74 -0.29 -11.55
CA CYS A 128 -19.04 -1.36 -10.59
C CYS A 128 -20.56 -1.55 -10.38
N ASN A 129 -21.34 -0.46 -10.38
CA ASN A 129 -22.79 -0.48 -10.21
C ASN A 129 -23.52 -1.13 -11.40
N ARG A 130 -22.88 -1.22 -12.58
CA ARG A 130 -23.41 -1.97 -13.73
C ARG A 130 -23.26 -3.50 -13.55
N PHE A 131 -22.25 -3.96 -12.81
CA PHE A 131 -21.99 -5.38 -12.58
C PHE A 131 -22.49 -5.90 -11.21
N ARG A 132 -22.91 -5.03 -10.29
CA ARG A 132 -23.36 -5.38 -8.93
C ARG A 132 -24.88 -5.34 -8.80
N VAL A 133 -25.46 -6.36 -8.16
CA VAL A 133 -26.89 -6.43 -7.81
C VAL A 133 -27.28 -5.45 -6.69
N LYS A 134 -26.36 -5.19 -5.74
CA LYS A 134 -26.55 -4.22 -4.65
C LYS A 134 -25.86 -2.91 -5.02
N LYS A 135 -26.65 -1.86 -5.27
CA LYS A 135 -26.14 -0.53 -5.66
C LYS A 135 -25.45 0.16 -4.49
N ILE A 136 -24.37 0.88 -4.77
CA ILE A 136 -23.63 1.67 -3.77
C ILE A 136 -24.39 2.98 -3.52
N ALA A 137 -24.71 3.26 -2.24
CA ALA A 137 -25.45 4.46 -1.86
C ALA A 137 -24.62 5.73 -2.09
N PHE A 138 -25.28 6.88 -2.26
CA PHE A 138 -24.60 8.15 -2.48
C PHE A 138 -23.70 8.54 -1.28
N VAL A 139 -24.16 8.25 -0.05
CA VAL A 139 -23.39 8.48 1.18
C VAL A 139 -22.09 7.67 1.17
N ASP A 140 -22.13 6.40 0.76
CA ASP A 140 -20.95 5.54 0.68
C ASP A 140 -19.94 6.06 -0.36
N LYS A 141 -20.41 6.60 -1.48
CA LYS A 141 -19.53 7.21 -2.51
C LYS A 141 -18.85 8.45 -1.97
N PHE A 142 -19.56 9.27 -1.22
CA PHE A 142 -19.00 10.48 -0.60
C PHE A 142 -17.96 10.13 0.47
N VAL A 143 -18.28 9.19 1.37
CA VAL A 143 -17.35 8.69 2.40
C VAL A 143 -16.11 8.06 1.76
N MET A 144 -16.26 7.27 0.69
CA MET A 144 -15.14 6.69 -0.04
C MET A 144 -14.26 7.75 -0.72
N SER A 145 -14.87 8.81 -1.25
CA SER A 145 -14.13 9.94 -1.82
C SER A 145 -13.35 10.70 -0.75
N TYR A 146 -13.89 10.88 0.46
CA TYR A 146 -13.21 11.59 1.55
C TYR A 146 -12.15 10.74 2.28
N GLY A 147 -12.38 9.43 2.43
CA GLY A 147 -11.67 8.56 3.39
C GLY A 147 -10.26 8.06 3.03
N GLY A 148 -9.60 8.57 2.00
CA GLY A 148 -8.28 8.05 1.59
C GLY A 148 -7.17 9.09 1.59
N LEU A 149 -7.17 9.98 2.57
CA LEU A 149 -6.08 10.93 2.86
C LEU A 149 -4.77 10.25 3.34
N ARG A 150 -4.64 8.93 3.20
CA ARG A 150 -3.41 8.19 3.55
C ARG A 150 -2.36 8.35 2.45
N GLY A 151 -1.57 9.43 2.53
CA GLY A 151 -0.50 9.76 1.57
C GLY A 151 0.90 9.24 1.93
N ALA A 152 1.04 8.39 2.95
CA ALA A 152 2.32 7.82 3.39
C ALA A 152 3.13 7.15 2.25
N VAL A 153 2.45 6.48 1.32
CA VAL A 153 3.10 5.86 0.15
C VAL A 153 3.60 6.90 -0.84
N ALA A 154 2.83 7.97 -1.08
CA ALA A 154 3.24 9.07 -1.97
C ALA A 154 4.47 9.80 -1.42
N PHE A 155 4.50 10.03 -0.11
CA PHE A 155 5.66 10.59 0.59
C PHE A 155 6.92 9.74 0.42
N ALA A 156 6.83 8.43 0.66
CA ALA A 156 7.96 7.51 0.50
C ALA A 156 8.52 7.50 -0.94
N LEU A 157 7.64 7.57 -1.94
CA LEU A 157 8.04 7.65 -3.34
C LEU A 157 8.80 8.95 -3.66
N VAL A 158 8.35 10.10 -3.16
CA VAL A 158 9.01 11.39 -3.41
C VAL A 158 10.41 11.47 -2.79
N ILE A 159 10.61 10.86 -1.62
CA ILE A 159 11.94 10.80 -0.99
C ILE A 159 12.91 9.91 -1.76
N THR A 160 12.41 8.89 -2.46
CA THR A 160 13.25 7.95 -3.22
C THR A 160 13.71 8.52 -4.57
N ILE A 161 13.13 9.66 -5.01
CA ILE A 161 13.56 10.33 -6.25
C ILE A 161 14.96 10.93 -6.04
N ASP A 162 15.87 10.74 -7.00
CA ASP A 162 17.19 11.37 -6.96
C ASP A 162 17.10 12.87 -7.30
N PRO A 163 17.62 13.76 -6.44
CA PRO A 163 17.61 15.21 -6.69
C PRO A 163 18.39 15.62 -7.94
N HIS A 164 19.37 14.80 -8.35
CA HIS A 164 20.22 15.06 -9.50
C HIS A 164 19.50 14.91 -10.85
N HIS A 165 18.48 14.06 -10.93
CA HIS A 165 17.68 13.89 -12.15
C HIS A 165 16.50 14.86 -12.19
N ILE A 166 15.95 15.23 -11.03
CA ILE A 166 14.76 16.09 -10.93
C ILE A 166 15.00 17.18 -9.88
N PRO A 167 15.47 18.37 -10.27
CA PRO A 167 15.74 19.47 -9.32
C PRO A 167 14.47 20.03 -8.66
N LEU A 168 13.27 19.68 -9.15
CA LEU A 168 11.97 20.06 -8.58
C LEU A 168 11.48 19.11 -7.47
N GLN A 169 12.26 18.12 -7.07
CA GLN A 169 11.93 17.23 -5.95
C GLN A 169 11.46 17.95 -4.66
N PRO A 170 12.10 19.03 -4.17
CA PRO A 170 11.64 19.72 -2.95
C PRO A 170 10.24 20.34 -3.12
N MET A 171 9.88 20.77 -4.32
CA MET A 171 8.54 21.28 -4.64
C MET A 171 7.49 20.17 -4.63
N PHE A 172 7.82 18.96 -5.07
CA PHE A 172 6.94 17.80 -4.96
C PHE A 172 6.79 17.34 -3.51
N LEU A 173 7.88 17.39 -2.73
CA LEU A 173 7.87 17.02 -1.32
C LEU A 173 6.91 17.92 -0.54
N THR A 174 7.02 19.23 -0.71
CA THR A 174 6.14 20.22 -0.07
C THR A 174 4.68 20.07 -0.49
N ALA A 175 4.40 19.82 -1.77
CA ALA A 175 3.04 19.53 -2.23
C ALA A 175 2.48 18.23 -1.63
N THR A 176 3.29 17.17 -1.50
CA THR A 176 2.85 15.92 -0.86
C THR A 176 2.63 16.08 0.65
N ILE A 177 3.46 16.85 1.35
CA ILE A 177 3.26 17.16 2.77
C ILE A 177 1.94 17.92 2.95
N ALA A 178 1.69 18.94 2.13
CA ALA A 178 0.44 19.71 2.17
C ALA A 178 -0.82 18.90 1.79
N MET A 179 -0.67 17.79 1.07
CA MET A 179 -1.76 16.86 0.76
C MET A 179 -2.02 15.82 1.86
N VAL A 180 -1.02 15.54 2.69
CA VAL A 180 -1.09 14.57 3.80
C VAL A 180 -1.68 15.21 5.05
N TYR A 181 -1.35 16.48 5.31
CA TYR A 181 -1.91 17.30 6.39
C TYR A 181 -3.29 17.85 6.02
#